data_AF-A0A530QII2-F1
#
_entry.id   AF-A0A530QII2-F1
#
_cell.length_a   1.000
_cell.length_b   1.000
_cell.length_c   1.000
_cell.angle_alpha   90.00
_cell.angle_beta   90.00
_cell.angle_gamma   90.00
#
_symmetry.space_group_name_H-M   'P 1'
#
loop_
_entity.id
_entity.type
_entity.pdbx_description
1 polymer ?
#
loop_
_entity_poly.entity_id
_entity_poly.type
_entity_poly.pdbx_seq_one_letter_code
_entity_poly.pdbx_strand_id
1 'polypeptide(L)'
;AMGFILAVHVPIAGLALLPLLFGLPILFGPIHIAFLEMVIDPVCSLVFEAETEEDDTMRRAPRHPEAALFSRSLIAWSVVQGLLAFALVAGIFLVALRWGMPENEIRALTFFSLVLTIVGLISVNRTFS
;
A
#
# COMPACT_ATOMS: atom_id res chain seq x y z
N ALA A 1 -0.91 -8.30 9.16
CA ALA A 1 -0.14 -8.53 7.91
C ALA A 1 -1.00 -8.57 6.63
N MET A 2 -1.88 -9.57 6.46
CA MET A 2 -2.58 -9.83 5.17
C MET A 2 -3.36 -8.63 4.60
N GLY A 3 -4.05 -7.86 5.44
CA GLY A 3 -4.79 -6.68 4.98
C GLY A 3 -3.91 -5.53 4.49
N PHE A 4 -2.74 -5.34 5.11
CA PHE A 4 -1.76 -4.33 4.71
C PHE A 4 -1.13 -4.67 3.35
N ILE A 5 -0.76 -5.94 3.13
CA ILE A 5 -0.18 -6.40 1.85
C ILE A 5 -1.13 -6.08 0.69
N LEU A 6 -2.43 -6.38 0.84
CA LEU A 6 -3.41 -6.02 -0.20
C LEU A 6 -3.53 -4.51 -0.38
N ALA A 7 -3.57 -3.75 0.71
CA ALA A 7 -3.74 -2.30 0.65
C ALA A 7 -2.54 -1.58 0.00
N VAL A 8 -1.30 -2.05 0.21
CA VAL A 8 -0.08 -1.42 -0.33
C VAL A 8 0.10 -1.68 -1.83
N HIS A 9 -0.35 -2.84 -2.32
CA HIS A 9 -0.22 -3.20 -3.73
C HIS A 9 -1.19 -2.45 -4.64
N VAL A 10 -2.37 -2.06 -4.14
CA VAL A 10 -3.38 -1.29 -4.91
C VAL A 10 -2.81 0.03 -5.46
N PRO A 11 -2.23 0.94 -4.66
CA PRO A 11 -1.66 2.19 -5.17
C PRO A 11 -0.43 1.95 -6.06
N ILE A 12 0.41 0.96 -5.76
CA ILE A 12 1.59 0.63 -6.59
C ILE A 12 1.15 0.19 -7.99
N ALA A 13 0.24 -0.78 -8.07
CA ALA A 13 -0.30 -1.26 -9.34
C ALA A 13 -1.07 -0.16 -10.08
N GLY A 14 -1.90 0.60 -9.35
CA GLY A 14 -2.67 1.70 -9.92
C GLY A 14 -1.80 2.78 -10.54
N LEU A 15 -0.75 3.22 -9.85
CA LEU A 15 0.16 4.26 -10.34
C LEU A 15 1.14 3.75 -11.41
N ALA A 16 1.42 2.45 -11.46
CA ALA A 16 2.16 1.85 -12.58
C ALA A 16 1.30 1.76 -13.85
N LEU A 17 0.02 1.43 -13.71
CA LEU A 17 -0.93 1.31 -14.84
C LEU A 17 -1.46 2.66 -15.33
N LEU A 18 -1.72 3.63 -14.43
CA LEU A 18 -2.35 4.90 -14.78
C LEU A 18 -1.58 5.66 -15.87
N PRO A 19 -0.27 5.88 -15.78
CA PRO A 19 0.47 6.59 -16.83
C PRO A 19 0.44 5.84 -18.16
N LEU A 20 0.51 4.49 -18.12
CA LEU A 20 0.49 3.65 -19.31
C LEU A 20 -0.86 3.74 -20.05
N LEU A 21 -1.98 3.79 -19.32
CA LEU A 21 -3.31 3.91 -19.89
C LEU A 21 -3.58 5.29 -20.50
N PHE A 22 -3.01 6.36 -19.92
CA PHE A 22 -3.21 7.73 -20.39
C PHE A 22 -2.08 8.26 -21.30
N GLY A 23 -1.07 7.44 -21.60
CA GLY A 23 0.08 7.85 -22.43
C GLY A 23 0.97 8.91 -21.77
N LEU A 24 0.99 8.96 -20.44
CA LEU A 24 1.78 9.89 -19.63
C LEU A 24 3.19 9.35 -19.38
N PRO A 25 4.16 10.20 -18.96
CA PRO A 25 5.51 9.74 -18.67
C PRO A 25 5.52 8.62 -17.63
N ILE A 26 6.36 7.60 -17.88
CA ILE A 26 6.48 6.43 -17.00
C ILE A 26 6.99 6.89 -15.63
N LEU A 27 6.15 6.72 -14.62
CA LEU A 27 6.47 7.06 -13.23
C LEU A 27 7.45 6.05 -12.63
N PHE A 28 7.12 4.76 -12.69
CA PHE A 28 7.89 3.72 -12.01
C PHE A 28 8.54 2.78 -13.01
N GLY A 29 9.87 2.73 -12.95
CA GLY A 29 10.63 1.65 -13.59
C GLY A 29 10.72 0.41 -12.69
N PRO A 30 11.15 -0.75 -13.24
CA PRO A 30 11.30 -1.98 -12.46
C PRO A 30 12.14 -1.81 -11.19
N ILE A 31 13.19 -0.99 -11.26
CA ILE A 31 14.07 -0.72 -10.12
C ILE A 31 13.38 0.02 -8.96
N HIS A 32 12.40 0.88 -9.24
CA HIS A 32 11.66 1.61 -8.21
C HIS A 32 10.72 0.66 -7.47
N ILE A 33 10.07 -0.25 -8.21
CA ILE A 33 9.18 -1.26 -7.63
C ILE A 33 9.99 -2.25 -6.78
N ALA A 34 11.13 -2.73 -7.29
CA ALA A 34 12.01 -3.60 -6.52
C ALA A 34 12.51 -2.93 -5.23
N PHE A 35 12.82 -1.64 -5.28
CA PHE A 35 13.19 -0.88 -4.08
C PHE A 35 12.03 -0.80 -3.08
N LEU A 36 10.81 -0.53 -3.55
CA LEU A 36 9.63 -0.50 -2.68
C LEU A 36 9.41 -1.87 -2.03
N GLU A 37 9.51 -2.97 -2.78
CA GLU A 37 9.33 -4.31 -2.21
C GLU A 37 10.41 -4.69 -1.20
N MET A 38 11.66 -4.30 -1.45
CA MET A 38 12.75 -4.48 -0.49
C MET A 38 12.48 -3.78 0.85
N VAL A 39 11.62 -2.77 0.89
CA VAL A 39 11.17 -2.11 2.13
C VAL A 39 9.88 -2.74 2.67
N ILE A 40 8.93 -3.06 1.80
CA ILE A 40 7.61 -3.60 2.19
C ILE A 40 7.74 -4.98 2.85
N ASP A 41 8.56 -5.87 2.28
CA ASP A 41 8.71 -7.24 2.78
C ASP A 41 9.27 -7.29 4.23
N PRO A 42 10.40 -6.61 4.56
CA PRO A 42 10.88 -6.54 5.94
C PRO A 42 9.90 -5.87 6.88
N VAL A 43 9.18 -4.83 6.45
CA VAL A 43 8.15 -4.19 7.27
C VAL A 43 7.04 -5.18 7.61
N CYS A 44 6.61 -5.99 6.65
CA CYS A 44 5.58 -7.00 6.89
C CYS A 44 6.01 -7.97 7.99
N SER A 45 7.23 -8.48 7.92
CA SER A 45 7.73 -9.44 8.91
C SER A 45 8.05 -8.78 10.26
N LEU A 46 8.78 -7.66 10.27
CA LEU A 46 9.23 -7.01 11.51
C LEU A 46 8.13 -6.27 12.27
N VAL A 47 7.12 -5.73 11.58
CA VAL A 47 6.04 -4.97 12.22
C VAL A 47 4.85 -5.85 12.51
N PHE A 48 4.45 -6.71 11.58
CA PHE A 48 3.19 -7.46 11.73
C PHE A 48 3.36 -8.92 12.11
N GLU A 49 4.46 -9.59 11.74
CA GLU A 49 4.68 -10.99 12.14
C GLU A 49 5.42 -11.10 13.47
N ALA A 50 6.23 -10.09 13.82
CA ALA A 50 6.89 -10.01 15.11
C ALA A 50 6.03 -9.33 16.21
N GLU A 51 4.78 -8.97 15.91
CA GLU A 51 3.86 -8.42 16.92
C GLU A 51 3.53 -9.51 17.95
N THR A 52 3.46 -9.13 19.22
CA THR A 52 3.22 -10.08 20.31
C THR A 52 1.81 -10.66 20.21
N GLU A 53 1.63 -11.92 20.58
CA GLU A 53 0.32 -12.59 20.56
C GLU A 53 -0.72 -11.78 21.36
N GLU A 54 -1.96 -11.72 20.86
CA GLU A 54 -3.06 -11.05 21.56
C GLU A 54 -3.29 -11.73 22.93
N ASP A 55 -3.57 -10.93 23.98
CA ASP A 55 -3.75 -11.42 25.35
C ASP A 55 -4.83 -12.53 25.50
N ASP A 56 -5.80 -12.57 24.58
CA ASP A 56 -6.94 -13.50 24.60
C ASP A 56 -6.75 -14.71 23.68
N THR A 57 -5.58 -14.87 23.04
CA THR A 57 -5.35 -15.91 22.03
C THR A 57 -5.63 -17.32 22.56
N MET A 58 -5.24 -17.60 23.82
CA MET A 58 -5.44 -18.91 24.48
C MET A 58 -6.81 -19.08 25.14
N ARG A 59 -7.63 -18.01 25.15
CA ARG A 59 -8.99 -18.00 25.72
C ARG A 59 -10.07 -18.07 24.64
N ARG A 60 -9.73 -17.69 23.41
CA ARG A 60 -10.59 -17.78 22.24
C ARG A 60 -10.70 -19.22 21.73
N ALA A 61 -11.91 -19.61 21.32
CA ALA A 61 -12.14 -20.94 20.75
C ALA A 61 -11.33 -21.15 19.45
N PRO A 62 -10.84 -22.38 19.18
CA PRO A 62 -10.12 -22.69 17.95
C PRO A 62 -10.92 -22.29 16.71
N ARG A 63 -10.24 -21.68 15.74
CA ARG A 63 -10.86 -21.21 14.50
C ARG A 63 -11.39 -22.40 13.69
N HIS A 64 -12.61 -22.27 13.15
CA HIS A 64 -13.22 -23.33 12.34
C HIS A 64 -12.37 -23.62 11.08
N PRO A 65 -12.12 -24.89 10.71
CA PRO A 65 -11.26 -25.24 9.56
C PRO A 65 -11.75 -24.64 8.22
N GLU A 66 -13.07 -24.46 8.10
CA GLU A 66 -13.72 -23.90 6.90
C GLU A 66 -13.77 -22.36 6.89
N ALA A 67 -13.31 -21.69 7.95
CA ALA A 67 -13.34 -20.24 8.02
C ALA A 67 -12.27 -19.62 7.08
N ALA A 68 -12.72 -18.90 6.05
CA ALA A 68 -11.85 -18.24 5.07
C ALA A 68 -10.83 -17.29 5.73
N LEU A 69 -9.53 -17.51 5.46
CA LEU A 69 -8.42 -16.70 6.00
C LEU A 69 -8.61 -15.21 5.68
N PHE A 70 -9.15 -14.91 4.50
CA PHE A 70 -9.59 -13.58 4.11
C PHE A 70 -11.09 -13.44 4.31
N SER A 71 -11.49 -12.68 5.33
CA SER A 71 -12.88 -12.25 5.43
C SER A 71 -13.17 -11.22 4.34
N ARG A 72 -14.38 -11.26 3.76
CA ARG A 72 -14.80 -10.30 2.74
C ARG A 72 -14.73 -8.84 3.26
N SER A 73 -14.97 -8.65 4.55
CA SER A 73 -14.83 -7.35 5.22
C SER A 73 -13.39 -6.86 5.25
N LEU A 74 -12.42 -7.73 5.54
CA LEU A 74 -10.99 -7.39 5.52
C LEU A 74 -10.56 -6.97 4.11
N ILE A 75 -10.92 -7.76 3.09
CA ILE A 75 -10.59 -7.43 1.70
C ILE A 75 -11.19 -6.08 1.31
N ALA A 76 -12.48 -5.87 1.59
CA ALA A 76 -13.16 -4.62 1.26
C ALA A 76 -12.48 -3.42 1.94
N TRP A 77 -12.11 -3.56 3.22
CA TRP A 77 -11.43 -2.52 3.97
C TRP A 77 -10.03 -2.22 3.40
N SER A 78 -9.23 -3.26 3.13
CA SER A 78 -7.90 -3.13 2.50
C SER A 78 -7.97 -2.44 1.14
N VAL A 79 -8.96 -2.79 0.32
CA VAL A 79 -9.14 -2.17 -1.01
C VAL A 79 -9.52 -0.70 -0.86
N VAL A 80 -10.41 -0.34 0.08
CA VAL A 80 -10.78 1.07 0.34
C VAL A 80 -9.56 1.87 0.79
N GLN A 81 -8.75 1.34 1.71
CA GLN A 81 -7.51 1.99 2.15
C GLN A 81 -6.53 2.19 0.99
N GLY A 82 -6.33 1.15 0.18
CA GLY A 82 -5.46 1.21 -1.00
C GLY A 82 -5.95 2.19 -2.07
N LEU A 83 -7.26 2.25 -2.30
CA LEU A 83 -7.89 3.21 -3.23
C LEU A 83 -7.75 4.66 -2.73
N LEU A 84 -7.87 4.89 -1.43
CA LEU A 84 -7.70 6.22 -0.84
C LEU A 84 -6.24 6.68 -0.97
N ALA A 85 -5.29 5.79 -0.69
CA ALA A 85 -3.86 6.02 -0.90
C ALA A 85 -3.55 6.30 -2.38
N PHE A 86 -4.13 5.51 -3.29
CA PHE A 86 -4.00 5.70 -4.73
C PHE A 86 -4.53 7.07 -5.16
N ALA A 87 -5.75 7.43 -4.74
CA ALA A 87 -6.38 8.69 -5.10
C ALA A 87 -5.55 9.90 -4.60
N LEU A 88 -4.97 9.81 -3.41
CA LEU A 88 -4.12 10.85 -2.85
C LEU A 88 -2.86 11.06 -3.70
N VAL A 89 -2.10 9.99 -3.98
CA VAL A 89 -0.85 10.09 -4.75
C VAL A 89 -1.11 10.41 -6.22
N ALA A 90 -2.16 9.83 -6.82
CA ALA A 90 -2.58 10.16 -8.18
C ALA A 90 -3.02 11.63 -8.29
N GLY A 91 -3.69 12.17 -7.26
CA GLY A 91 -4.04 13.58 -7.19
C GLY A 91 -2.81 14.48 -7.20
N ILE A 92 -1.79 14.16 -6.41
CA ILE A 92 -0.51 14.89 -6.39
C ILE A 92 0.17 14.84 -7.77
N PHE A 93 0.21 13.66 -8.39
CA PHE A 93 0.75 13.48 -9.74
C PHE A 93 0.04 14.35 -10.78
N LEU A 94 -1.30 14.35 -10.79
CA LEU A 94 -2.08 15.15 -11.73
C LEU A 94 -1.92 16.65 -11.51
N VAL A 95 -1.80 17.11 -10.26
CA VAL A 95 -1.52 18.53 -9.95
C VAL A 95 -0.14 18.93 -10.43
N ALA A 96 0.89 18.11 -10.17
CA ALA A 96 2.26 18.37 -10.62
C ALA A 96 2.36 18.42 -12.16
N LEU A 97 1.63 17.54 -12.85
CA LEU A 97 1.53 17.55 -14.31
C LEU A 97 0.87 18.85 -14.82
N ARG A 98 -0.21 19.32 -14.17
CA ARG A 98 -0.88 20.58 -14.54
C ARG A 98 -0.01 21.82 -14.29
N TRP A 99 0.91 21.77 -13.34
CA TRP A 99 1.89 22.82 -13.10
C TRP A 99 3.04 22.84 -14.13
N GLY A 100 3.09 21.86 -15.04
CA GLY A 100 4.13 21.81 -16.07
C GLY A 100 5.52 21.52 -15.50
N MET A 101 5.60 20.85 -14.35
CA MET A 101 6.87 20.45 -13.76
C MET A 101 7.63 19.51 -14.70
N PRO A 102 8.98 19.52 -14.66
CA PRO A 102 9.76 18.57 -15.42
C PRO A 102 9.51 17.14 -14.92
N GLU A 103 9.60 16.17 -15.83
CA GLU A 103 9.25 14.76 -15.55
C GLU A 103 10.00 14.16 -14.36
N ASN A 104 11.26 14.56 -14.16
CA ASN A 104 12.08 14.09 -13.05
C ASN A 104 11.55 14.57 -11.69
N GLU A 105 11.09 15.82 -11.60
CA GLU A 105 10.51 16.37 -10.37
C GLU A 105 9.15 15.73 -10.07
N ILE A 106 8.31 15.56 -11.09
CA ILE A 106 7.02 14.86 -10.95
C ILE A 106 7.24 13.45 -10.41
N ARG A 107 8.21 12.73 -10.97
CA ARG A 107 8.55 11.36 -10.55
C ARG A 107 9.06 11.31 -9.12
N ALA A 108 9.99 12.18 -8.77
CA ALA A 108 10.54 12.27 -7.42
C ALA A 108 9.46 12.60 -6.38
N LEU A 109 8.60 13.58 -6.69
CA LEU A 109 7.49 13.98 -5.83
C LEU A 109 6.50 12.82 -5.65
N THR A 110 6.07 12.20 -6.75
CA THR A 110 5.11 11.09 -6.71
C THR A 110 5.67 9.89 -5.95
N PHE A 111 6.94 9.54 -6.17
CA PHE A 111 7.61 8.46 -5.46
C PHE A 111 7.73 8.76 -3.96
N PHE A 112 8.16 9.96 -3.60
CA PHE A 112 8.27 10.37 -2.19
C PHE A 112 6.90 10.37 -1.49
N SER A 113 5.87 10.92 -2.14
CA SER A 113 4.50 10.90 -1.63
C SER A 113 3.97 9.47 -1.48
N LEU A 114 4.28 8.56 -2.40
CA LEU A 114 3.93 7.15 -2.28
C LEU A 114 4.58 6.52 -1.06
N VAL A 115 5.89 6.68 -0.88
CA VAL A 115 6.61 6.15 0.30
C VAL A 115 6.01 6.67 1.60
N LEU A 116 5.73 7.98 1.69
CA LEU A 116 5.10 8.56 2.88
C LEU A 116 3.69 7.99 3.14
N THR A 117 2.94 7.76 2.07
CA THR A 117 1.60 7.15 2.15
C THR A 117 1.67 5.69 2.61
N ILE A 118 2.68 4.93 2.17
CA ILE A 118 2.95 3.57 2.65
C ILE A 118 3.25 3.57 4.15
N VAL A 119 4.08 4.49 4.64
CA VAL A 119 4.35 4.67 6.08
C VAL A 119 3.08 5.01 6.86
N GLY A 120 2.21 5.86 6.31
CA GLY A 120 0.89 6.14 6.87
C GLY A 120 0.00 4.88 6.94
N LEU A 121 -0.04 4.10 5.86
CA LEU A 121 -0.78 2.83 5.79
C LEU A 121 -0.29 1.82 6.84
N ILE A 122 1.03 1.74 7.07
CA ILE A 122 1.62 0.90 8.11
C ILE A 122 1.11 1.33 9.48
N SER A 123 1.14 2.64 9.76
CA SER A 123 0.71 3.18 11.06
C SER A 123 -0.77 2.92 11.34
N VAL A 124 -1.62 3.11 10.33
CA VAL A 124 -3.06 2.81 10.41
C VAL A 124 -3.28 1.32 10.64
N ASN A 125 -2.67 0.45 9.82
CA ASN A 125 -2.88 -1.00 9.94
C ASN A 125 -2.32 -1.57 11.24
N ARG A 126 -1.27 -0.97 11.80
CA ARG A 126 -0.73 -1.37 13.11
C ARG A 126 -1.68 -1.02 14.26
N THR A 127 -2.40 0.10 14.18
CA THR A 127 -3.33 0.52 15.25
C THR A 127 -4.58 -0.36 15.32
N PHE A 128 -4.92 -1.05 14.23
CA PHE A 128 -6.07 -1.95 14.14
C PHE A 128 -5.72 -3.42 14.42
N SER A 129 -4.43 -3.74 14.57
CA SER A 129 -3.92 -5.07 14.92
C SER A 129 -3.51 -5.10 16.38
#